data_AF-A0AAV5H1L1-F1
#
_entry.id   AF-A0AAV5H1L1-F1
#
_cell.length_a   1.000
_cell.length_b   1.000
_cell.length_c   1.000
_cell.angle_alpha   90.00
_cell.angle_beta   90.00
_cell.angle_gamma   90.00
#
_symmetry.space_group_name_H-M   'P 1'
#
loop_
_entity.id
_entity.type
_entity.pdbx_description
1 polymer ?
#
loop_
_entity_poly.entity_id
_entity_poly.type
_entity_poly.pdbx_seq_one_letter_code
_entity_poly.pdbx_strand_id
1 'polypeptide(L)'
;MENIWVYDDEFVKGLIHIEGDWIQELYVDYFFQNKGIGAMLIAFAIRKFDVRHLYVLEKNTRAIRFYQGFGFSLTQERRIQEGTTEFIVKMDR
;
A
#
# COMPACT_ATOMS: atom_id res chain seq x y z
N MET A 1 15.39 5.20 -9.15
CA MET A 1 13.94 4.93 -8.99
C MET A 1 13.68 3.56 -9.59
N GLU A 2 14.16 2.53 -8.91
CA GLU A 2 13.86 1.16 -9.29
C GLU A 2 12.60 0.72 -8.53
N ASN A 3 11.88 -0.27 -9.06
CA ASN A 3 10.76 -0.91 -8.38
C ASN A 3 9.49 -0.06 -8.14
N ILE A 4 9.21 0.92 -9.01
CA ILE A 4 7.91 1.60 -9.04
C ILE A 4 7.10 1.06 -10.22
N TRP A 5 5.89 0.60 -9.96
CA TRP A 5 4.91 0.22 -10.99
C TRP A 5 3.74 1.18 -10.96
N VAL A 6 3.28 1.56 -12.14
CA VAL A 6 2.22 2.55 -12.30
C VAL A 6 1.00 1.92 -12.96
N TYR A 7 -0.18 2.41 -12.58
CA TYR A 7 -1.38 2.27 -13.39
C TYR A 7 -1.42 3.46 -14.35
N ASP A 8 -1.23 3.19 -15.63
CA ASP A 8 -1.24 4.18 -16.70
C ASP A 8 -2.36 3.87 -17.70
N ASP A 9 -3.16 4.89 -17.97
CA ASP A 9 -4.29 4.86 -18.91
C ASP A 9 -4.47 6.28 -19.43
N GLU A 10 -3.67 6.62 -20.44
CA GLU A 10 -3.34 7.96 -20.99
C GLU A 10 -2.41 8.81 -20.12
N PHE A 11 -2.49 8.65 -18.80
CA PHE A 11 -1.58 9.20 -17.82
C PHE A 11 -1.59 8.36 -16.54
N VAL A 12 -0.59 8.59 -15.68
CA VAL A 12 -0.45 7.89 -14.40
C VAL A 12 -1.56 8.27 -13.43
N LYS A 13 -2.36 7.28 -13.01
CA LYS A 13 -3.49 7.44 -12.05
C LYS A 13 -3.16 6.89 -10.66
N GLY A 14 -2.11 6.08 -10.55
CA GLY A 14 -1.66 5.51 -9.29
C GLY A 14 -0.34 4.77 -9.46
N LEU A 15 0.30 4.49 -8.34
CA LEU A 15 1.58 3.81 -8.29
C LEU A 15 1.66 2.87 -7.09
N ILE A 16 2.54 1.89 -7.21
CA ILE A 16 2.99 1.04 -6.10
C ILE A 16 4.51 0.92 -6.15
N HIS A 17 5.16 1.23 -5.03
CA HIS A 17 6.60 1.07 -4.83
C HIS A 17 6.82 -0.19 -3.99
N ILE A 18 7.62 -1.13 -4.48
CA ILE A 18 7.84 -2.44 -3.85
C ILE A 18 9.33 -2.65 -3.64
N GLU A 19 9.75 -3.12 -2.49
CA GLU A 19 11.12 -3.55 -2.25
C GLU A 19 11.12 -4.96 -1.65
N GLY A 20 11.62 -5.95 -2.39
CA GLY A 20 11.48 -7.36 -2.02
C GLY A 20 10.01 -7.75 -1.88
N ASP A 21 9.61 -8.19 -0.69
CA ASP A 21 8.23 -8.52 -0.33
C ASP A 21 7.50 -7.39 0.42
N TRP A 22 8.04 -6.17 0.39
CA TRP A 22 7.45 -5.01 1.06
C TRP A 22 6.78 -4.05 0.09
N ILE A 23 5.56 -3.61 0.43
CA ILE A 23 4.97 -2.41 -0.17
C ILE A 23 5.50 -1.20 0.61
N GLN A 24 6.34 -0.39 -0.03
CA GLN A 24 6.85 0.85 0.53
C GLN A 24 5.83 1.99 0.39
N GLU A 25 5.14 2.03 -0.75
CA GLU A 25 4.13 3.04 -1.03
C GLU A 25 3.05 2.49 -1.97
N LEU A 26 1.79 2.81 -1.70
CA LEU A 26 0.68 2.62 -2.61
C LEU A 26 -0.14 3.91 -2.62
N TYR A 27 -0.19 4.55 -3.78
CA TYR A 27 -0.89 5.81 -3.96
C TYR A 27 -1.80 5.74 -5.18
N VAL A 28 -3.01 6.26 -5.03
CA VAL A 28 -3.96 6.46 -6.14
C VAL A 28 -4.44 7.89 -6.05
N ASP A 29 -4.33 8.60 -7.17
CA ASP A 29 -4.78 9.98 -7.27
C ASP A 29 -6.25 10.11 -6.86
N TYR A 30 -6.56 11.19 -6.14
CA TYR A 30 -7.84 11.40 -5.49
C TYR A 30 -9.03 11.28 -6.46
N PHE A 31 -8.90 11.77 -7.70
CA PHE A 31 -9.97 11.72 -8.71
C PHE A 31 -10.24 10.31 -9.24
N PHE A 32 -9.34 9.36 -8.96
CA PHE A 32 -9.42 7.98 -9.43
C PHE A 32 -9.53 6.94 -8.30
N GLN A 33 -9.66 7.38 -7.05
CA GLN A 33 -9.99 6.48 -5.93
C GLN A 33 -11.38 5.85 -6.11
N ASN A 34 -11.58 4.68 -5.48
CA ASN A 34 -12.81 3.87 -5.57
C ASN A 34 -13.15 3.34 -6.98
N LYS A 35 -12.26 3.49 -7.97
CA LYS A 35 -12.41 2.92 -9.32
C LYS A 35 -11.67 1.57 -9.51
N GLY A 36 -11.30 0.91 -8.41
CA GLY A 36 -10.57 -0.37 -8.45
C GLY A 36 -9.07 -0.28 -8.74
N ILE A 37 -8.50 0.91 -8.97
CA ILE A 37 -7.08 1.07 -9.32
C ILE A 37 -6.14 0.53 -8.22
N GLY A 38 -6.37 0.93 -6.96
CA GLY A 38 -5.57 0.43 -5.84
C GLY A 38 -5.66 -1.09 -5.71
N ALA A 39 -6.85 -1.65 -5.93
CA ALA A 39 -7.08 -3.09 -5.92
C ALA A 39 -6.28 -3.81 -7.03
N MET A 40 -6.21 -3.24 -8.23
CA MET A 40 -5.41 -3.78 -9.32
C MET A 40 -3.91 -3.73 -9.01
N LEU A 41 -3.42 -2.62 -8.45
CA LEU A 41 -2.02 -2.44 -8.08
C LEU A 41 -1.58 -3.44 -7.00
N ILE A 42 -2.35 -3.58 -5.92
CA ILE A 42 -1.99 -4.54 -4.85
C ILE A 42 -2.15 -5.99 -5.29
N ALA A 43 -3.17 -6.33 -6.09
CA ALA A 43 -3.32 -7.66 -6.64
C ALA A 43 -2.18 -8.01 -7.61
N PHE A 44 -1.68 -7.03 -8.36
CA PHE A 44 -0.46 -7.18 -9.15
C PHE A 44 0.76 -7.42 -8.25
N ALA A 45 0.94 -6.61 -7.20
CA ALA A 45 2.06 -6.74 -6.28
C ALA A 45 2.11 -8.12 -5.60
N ILE A 46 0.98 -8.60 -5.07
CA ILE A 46 0.86 -9.92 -4.43
C ILE A 46 1.20 -11.03 -5.42
N ARG A 47 0.62 -11.00 -6.64
CA ARG A 47 0.81 -12.08 -7.61
C ARG A 47 2.23 -12.11 -8.19
N LYS A 48 2.86 -10.95 -8.37
CA LYS A 48 4.14 -10.86 -9.08
C LYS A 48 5.36 -10.89 -8.16
N PHE A 49 5.23 -10.34 -6.95
CA PHE A 49 6.37 -10.18 -6.04
C PHE A 49 6.17 -10.86 -4.69
N ASP A 50 5.04 -11.56 -4.49
CA ASP A 50 4.70 -12.19 -3.21
C ASP A 50 4.83 -11.21 -2.04
N VAL A 51 4.30 -9.99 -2.21
CA VAL A 51 4.37 -8.97 -1.15
C VAL A 51 3.59 -9.43 0.08
N ARG A 52 4.24 -9.34 1.23
CA ARG A 52 3.75 -9.82 2.52
C ARG A 52 3.73 -8.74 3.59
N HIS A 53 4.42 -7.63 3.38
CA HIS A 53 4.65 -6.65 4.43
C HIS A 53 4.36 -5.23 3.97
N LEU A 54 3.78 -4.43 4.86
CA LEU A 54 3.65 -2.99 4.69
C LEU A 54 3.53 -2.29 6.04
N TYR A 55 3.81 -1.00 6.06
CA TYR A 55 3.35 -0.10 7.12
C TYR A 55 2.19 0.76 6.61
N VAL A 56 1.26 1.06 7.50
CA VAL A 56 0.16 1.98 7.24
C VAL A 56 0.01 2.93 8.42
N LEU A 57 -0.39 4.17 8.16
CA LEU A 57 -0.75 5.12 9.21
C LEU A 57 -1.86 4.53 10.08
N GLU A 58 -1.64 4.49 11.40
CA GLU A 58 -2.54 3.91 12.39
C GLU A 58 -3.95 4.54 12.32
N LYS A 59 -4.00 5.86 12.09
CA LYS A 59 -5.27 6.60 11.94
C LYS A 59 -5.98 6.36 10.61
N ASN A 60 -5.30 5.80 9.60
CA ASN A 60 -5.88 5.60 8.27
C ASN A 60 -6.70 4.31 8.21
N THR A 61 -7.84 4.33 8.90
CA THR A 61 -8.76 3.19 9.00
C THR A 61 -9.27 2.72 7.64
N ARG A 62 -9.37 3.60 6.65
CA ARG A 62 -9.75 3.25 5.27
C ARG A 62 -8.68 2.40 4.58
N ALA A 63 -7.41 2.80 4.69
CA ALA A 63 -6.30 2.02 4.14
C ALA A 63 -6.13 0.67 4.87
N ILE A 64 -6.26 0.66 6.20
CA ILE A 64 -6.23 -0.58 6.99
C ILE A 64 -7.30 -1.57 6.49
N ARG A 65 -8.55 -1.13 6.35
CA ARG A 65 -9.64 -1.98 5.83
C ARG A 65 -9.39 -2.43 4.39
N PHE A 66 -8.83 -1.55 3.57
CA PHE A 66 -8.44 -1.89 2.20
C PHE A 66 -7.42 -3.05 2.20
N TYR A 67 -6.34 -2.95 2.97
CA TYR A 67 -5.32 -4.01 3.07
C TYR A 67 -5.86 -5.30 3.69
N GLN A 68 -6.74 -5.21 4.69
CA GLN A 68 -7.46 -6.37 5.24
C GLN A 68 -8.27 -7.12 4.17
N GLY A 69 -8.90 -6.41 3.23
CA GLY A 69 -9.57 -7.02 2.07
C GLY A 69 -8.64 -7.82 1.16
N PHE A 70 -7.33 -7.55 1.22
CA PHE A 70 -6.28 -8.30 0.54
C PHE A 70 -5.51 -9.25 1.47
N GLY A 71 -6.09 -9.67 2.59
CA GLY A 71 -5.54 -10.70 3.46
C GLY A 71 -4.44 -10.24 4.42
N PHE A 72 -4.13 -8.94 4.46
CA PHE A 72 -3.20 -8.41 5.45
C PHE A 72 -3.88 -8.28 6.83
N SER A 73 -3.13 -8.53 7.89
CA SER A 73 -3.59 -8.40 9.28
C SER A 73 -2.66 -7.46 10.06
N LEU A 74 -3.24 -6.69 10.97
CA LEU A 74 -2.47 -5.85 11.88
C LEU A 74 -1.55 -6.72 12.77
N THR A 75 -0.32 -6.26 12.95
CA THR A 75 0.62 -6.86 13.90
C THR A 75 0.68 -6.03 15.18
N GLN A 76 1.49 -6.46 16.15
CA GLN A 76 1.82 -5.65 17.34
C GLN A 76 2.93 -4.63 17.07
N GLU A 77 3.56 -4.66 15.89
CA GLU A 77 4.67 -3.79 15.57
C GLU A 77 4.17 -2.40 15.16
N ARG A 78 4.59 -1.40 15.94
CA ARG A 78 4.16 -0.01 15.83
C ARG A 78 5.35 0.90 16.06
N ARG A 79 5.46 1.97 15.27
CA ARG A 79 6.51 2.97 15.41
C ARG A 79 6.01 4.36 15.03
N ILE A 80 6.75 5.38 15.47
CA ILE A 80 6.52 6.76 15.03
C ILE A 80 6.99 6.86 13.58
N GLN A 81 6.16 7.44 12.71
CA GLN A 81 6.54 7.80 11.35
C GLN A 81 7.60 8.89 11.41
N GLU A 82 8.76 8.62 10.83
CA GLU A 82 9.92 9.52 10.88
C GLU A 82 9.56 10.94 10.46
N GLY A 83 10.01 11.93 11.24
CA GLY A 83 9.73 13.34 10.98
C GLY A 83 8.31 13.80 11.34
N THR A 84 7.48 12.97 11.99
CA THR A 84 6.11 13.31 12.39
C THR A 84 5.79 12.87 13.82
N THR A 85 4.61 13.24 14.34
CA THR A 85 4.05 12.69 15.59
C THR A 85 3.06 11.55 15.34
N GLU A 86 2.92 11.10 14.10
CA GLU A 86 1.96 10.09 13.69
C GLU A 86 2.55 8.70 13.87
N PHE A 87 1.67 7.71 14.12
CA PHE A 87 2.08 6.32 14.24
C PHE A 87 1.77 5.54 12.98
N ILE A 88 2.68 4.63 12.64
CA ILE A 88 2.47 3.59 11.65
C ILE A 88 2.47 2.22 12.33
N VAL A 89 1.61 1.35 11.82
CA VAL A 89 1.46 -0.04 12.26
C VAL A 89 1.82 -0.96 11.11
N LYS A 90 2.57 -2.02 11.39
CA LYS A 90 2.92 -3.03 10.40
C LYS A 90 1.74 -3.95 10.17
N MET A 91 1.49 -4.31 8.91
CA MET A 91 0.55 -5.35 8.52
C MET A 91 1.26 -6.45 7.74
N ASP A 92 0.90 -7.69 8.04
CA ASP A 92 1.48 -8.90 7.44
C ASP A 92 0.40 -9.77 6.75
N ARG A 93 0.78 -10.48 5.69
CA ARG A 93 -0.05 -11.46 4.96
C ARG A 93 0.60 -12.84 4.95
#